data_AF-A0A080ZW58-F1
#
_entry.id   AF-A0A080ZW58-F1
#
_cell.length_a   1.000
_cell.length_b   1.000
_cell.length_c   1.000
_cell.angle_alpha   90.00
_cell.angle_beta   90.00
_cell.angle_gamma   90.00
#
_symmetry.space_group_name_H-M   'P 1'
#
loop_
_entity.id
_entity.type
_entity.pdbx_description
1 polymer ?
#
loop_
_entity_poly.entity_id
_entity_poly.type
_entity_poly.pdbx_seq_one_letter_code
_entity_poly.pdbx_strand_id
1 'polypeptide(L)'
;MKKRIPIRGQDRVPLSFSASPGKSSASSFSQLATWMEDIAADIFAGPLLSSLFRLSMNSTGETAEPMAAFVPRNWTHELTVAEGITLVALPLVALVLIYVLLRIVWKVPDSPELPQHTLPSYGSVTSQEESLRPVRRPKTSLVEEGEVAGDYRKHWYNTFDFAFMLGIIVYAAAMLVLTYSYEPQWLHGTHFWLMQLPKLAVMMLVSLIGGVICRVFCDVDEKGYIMTNKSSKFKVNYTRKLQHFAAYMVPLVIKSEYSGPIALAWGDFFTMLGFLVLIKPIREHSKFFMLQFNSLDRPEDRPNTLKWIILGNIAPGMFILMFFKWLFAAQGALTFILVFITGIGDGLAEPVGITWGRHKYKTRSCFSKNKYTRSWEGSACVFLSGLVFPALQYAAFDNFWQVLLSMLILAPTMAYAEATAPHTMDTPVLMTGCGVILYAIVNIV
;
A
#
# COMPACT_ATOMS: atom_id res chain seq x y z
N MET A 1 -30.89 -67.22 50.49
CA MET A 1 -31.87 -66.95 51.58
C MET A 1 -31.97 -65.43 51.75
N LYS A 2 -33.19 -64.88 51.78
CA LYS A 2 -33.58 -63.44 51.86
C LYS A 2 -33.19 -62.76 53.19
N LYS A 3 -32.93 -61.42 53.19
CA LYS A 3 -33.75 -60.38 53.89
C LYS A 3 -33.11 -58.96 53.92
N ARG A 4 -33.64 -58.07 53.06
CA ARG A 4 -34.28 -56.73 53.22
C ARG A 4 -34.04 -55.81 54.48
N ILE A 5 -34.00 -54.47 54.21
CA ILE A 5 -34.44 -53.24 54.99
C ILE A 5 -33.33 -52.50 55.83
N PRO A 6 -33.33 -51.14 56.06
CA PRO A 6 -34.28 -50.03 55.71
C PRO A 6 -33.73 -48.72 55.07
N ILE A 7 -34.68 -47.84 54.71
CA ILE A 7 -34.64 -46.42 54.30
C ILE A 7 -35.22 -45.51 55.43
N ARG A 8 -34.65 -44.32 55.69
CA ARG A 8 -35.29 -43.05 56.17
C ARG A 8 -34.20 -41.99 56.44
N GLY A 9 -34.34 -40.67 56.26
CA GLY A 9 -35.43 -39.78 55.89
C GLY A 9 -34.87 -38.37 55.61
N GLN A 10 -35.60 -37.59 54.82
CA GLN A 10 -35.21 -36.29 54.27
C GLN A 10 -36.29 -35.28 54.68
N ASP A 11 -35.91 -34.22 55.40
CA ASP A 11 -36.80 -33.14 55.83
C ASP A 11 -36.73 -31.94 54.86
N ARG A 12 -37.91 -31.37 54.57
CA ARG A 12 -38.15 -30.12 53.81
C ARG A 12 -38.38 -28.95 54.76
N VAL A 13 -37.91 -27.74 54.44
CA VAL A 13 -38.61 -26.44 54.69
C VAL A 13 -38.04 -25.36 53.71
N PRO A 14 -38.80 -24.32 53.28
CA PRO A 14 -38.69 -23.68 51.96
C PRO A 14 -38.04 -22.28 51.92
N LEU A 15 -37.90 -21.79 50.69
CA LEU A 15 -37.40 -20.48 50.25
C LEU A 15 -38.05 -19.27 50.95
N SER A 16 -37.22 -18.27 51.27
CA SER A 16 -37.62 -16.86 51.31
C SER A 16 -36.65 -16.02 50.47
N PHE A 17 -37.23 -15.16 49.64
CA PHE A 17 -36.59 -14.19 48.77
C PHE A 17 -36.10 -12.98 49.60
N SER A 18 -34.88 -12.51 49.34
CA SER A 18 -34.46 -11.13 49.63
C SER A 18 -33.70 -10.60 48.42
N ALA A 19 -34.21 -9.51 47.85
CA ALA A 19 -33.70 -8.86 46.66
C ALA A 19 -32.45 -8.02 46.99
N SER A 20 -31.42 -8.12 46.15
CA SER A 20 -30.29 -7.18 46.10
C SER A 20 -30.32 -6.45 44.75
N PRO A 21 -30.21 -5.11 44.70
CA PRO A 21 -30.34 -4.36 43.46
C PRO A 21 -29.03 -4.37 42.65
N GLY A 22 -29.16 -4.66 41.35
CA GLY A 22 -28.43 -3.99 40.27
C GLY A 22 -26.89 -4.01 40.31
N LYS A 23 -26.27 -5.14 39.97
CA LYS A 23 -24.89 -5.21 39.46
C LYS A 23 -24.86 -6.12 38.24
N SER A 24 -25.21 -5.61 37.05
CA SER A 24 -25.05 -6.41 35.83
C SER A 24 -24.71 -5.63 34.55
N SER A 25 -24.88 -4.30 34.49
CA SER A 25 -24.44 -3.53 33.32
C SER A 25 -23.01 -2.97 33.45
N ALA A 26 -22.61 -2.49 34.63
CA ALA A 26 -21.29 -1.89 34.84
C ALA A 26 -20.12 -2.91 34.72
N SER A 27 -20.34 -4.17 35.11
CA SER A 27 -19.34 -5.23 35.00
C SER A 27 -19.15 -5.73 33.56
N SER A 28 -20.19 -5.63 32.72
CA SER A 28 -20.10 -6.01 31.31
C SER A 28 -19.33 -4.97 30.51
N PHE A 29 -19.46 -3.68 30.84
CA PHE A 29 -18.67 -2.61 30.21
C PHE A 29 -17.21 -2.62 30.66
N SER A 30 -16.93 -2.89 31.94
CA SER A 30 -15.55 -3.03 32.41
C SER A 30 -14.85 -4.26 31.81
N GLN A 31 -15.58 -5.37 31.65
CA GLN A 31 -15.06 -6.58 30.99
C GLN A 31 -14.84 -6.37 29.48
N LEU A 32 -15.74 -5.63 28.81
CA LEU A 32 -15.54 -5.27 27.41
C LEU A 32 -14.34 -4.33 27.24
N ALA A 33 -14.15 -3.39 28.16
CA ALA A 33 -13.00 -2.48 28.16
C ALA A 33 -11.68 -3.24 28.36
N THR A 34 -11.59 -4.15 29.33
CA THR A 34 -10.40 -4.99 29.53
C THR A 34 -10.14 -5.94 28.36
N TRP A 35 -11.19 -6.49 27.75
CA TRP A 35 -11.05 -7.36 26.58
C TRP A 35 -10.62 -6.58 25.33
N MET A 36 -11.06 -5.33 25.19
CA MET A 36 -10.59 -4.41 24.15
C MET A 36 -9.17 -3.90 24.41
N GLU A 37 -8.76 -3.73 25.68
CA GLU A 37 -7.39 -3.44 26.09
C GLU A 37 -6.45 -4.60 25.76
N ASP A 38 -6.86 -5.85 26.00
CA ASP A 38 -6.07 -7.05 25.65
C ASP A 38 -5.94 -7.20 24.12
N ILE A 39 -6.99 -6.90 23.36
CA ILE A 39 -6.93 -6.89 21.89
C ILE A 39 -6.07 -5.74 21.36
N ALA A 40 -6.12 -4.57 21.98
CA ALA A 40 -5.24 -3.45 21.66
C ALA A 40 -3.78 -3.81 21.97
N ALA A 41 -3.51 -4.47 23.11
CA ALA A 41 -2.19 -4.95 23.45
C ALA A 41 -1.71 -6.04 22.48
N ASP A 42 -2.53 -7.01 22.09
CA ASP A 42 -2.13 -8.12 21.21
C ASP A 42 -2.04 -7.73 19.73
N ILE A 43 -2.87 -6.79 19.24
CA ILE A 43 -2.77 -6.28 17.85
C ILE A 43 -1.56 -5.35 17.71
N PHE A 44 -1.24 -4.55 18.73
CA PHE A 44 -0.15 -3.58 18.67
C PHE A 44 1.19 -4.14 19.21
N ALA A 45 1.17 -5.19 20.04
CA ALA A 45 2.36 -5.89 20.56
C ALA A 45 2.57 -7.30 19.98
N GLY A 46 1.69 -7.76 19.08
CA GLY A 46 1.79 -9.08 18.45
C GLY A 46 3.16 -9.33 17.80
N PRO A 47 3.73 -10.54 17.93
CA PRO A 47 5.14 -10.83 17.70
C PRO A 47 5.64 -10.55 16.26
N LEU A 48 4.75 -10.36 15.29
CA LEU A 48 5.11 -10.08 13.90
C LEU A 48 5.30 -8.57 13.62
N LEU A 49 4.46 -7.71 14.20
CA LEU A 49 4.52 -6.25 14.06
C LEU A 49 5.45 -5.63 15.12
N SER A 50 5.41 -6.13 16.36
CA SER A 50 6.27 -5.64 17.44
C SER A 50 7.74 -5.94 17.20
N SER A 51 8.10 -7.03 16.51
CA SER A 51 9.50 -7.32 16.15
C SER A 51 10.04 -6.36 15.09
N LEU A 52 9.26 -6.07 14.03
CA LEU A 52 9.62 -5.09 12.99
C LEU A 52 9.75 -3.67 13.57
N PHE A 53 8.92 -3.31 14.56
CA PHE A 53 8.94 -1.99 15.19
C PHE A 53 9.91 -1.86 16.39
N ARG A 54 10.07 -2.87 17.25
CA ARG A 54 11.06 -2.86 18.36
C ARG A 54 12.50 -2.90 17.87
N LEU A 55 12.80 -3.64 16.80
CA LEU A 55 14.12 -3.58 16.16
C LEU A 55 14.43 -2.17 15.61
N SER A 56 13.41 -1.38 15.28
CA SER A 56 13.60 0.02 14.89
C SER A 56 13.87 0.95 16.08
N MET A 57 13.47 0.60 17.30
CA MET A 57 13.60 1.45 18.49
C MET A 57 14.81 1.11 19.39
N ASN A 58 15.34 -0.11 19.36
CA ASN A 58 16.38 -0.55 20.32
C ASN A 58 17.85 -0.45 19.86
N SER A 59 18.16 0.13 18.69
CA SER A 59 19.54 0.19 18.17
C SER A 59 20.19 1.58 18.24
N THR A 60 19.72 2.46 19.13
CA THR A 60 20.45 3.70 19.47
C THR A 60 21.49 3.40 20.54
N GLY A 61 22.55 2.71 20.16
CA GLY A 61 23.74 2.55 20.97
C GLY A 61 24.96 2.86 20.12
N GLU A 62 25.39 4.12 20.10
CA GLU A 62 26.76 4.52 20.47
C GLU A 62 27.10 5.99 20.09
N THR A 63 27.44 6.73 21.15
CA THR A 63 28.41 7.82 21.32
C THR A 63 28.59 8.88 20.22
N ALA A 64 27.89 10.00 20.40
CA ALA A 64 28.38 11.34 20.08
C ALA A 64 28.05 12.30 21.25
N GLU A 65 29.00 13.17 21.62
CA GLU A 65 28.92 14.14 22.73
C GLU A 65 27.75 15.15 22.61
N PRO A 66 27.32 15.79 23.73
CA PRO A 66 25.94 16.20 23.90
C PRO A 66 25.66 17.60 23.33
N MET A 67 25.19 17.66 22.09
CA MET A 67 24.24 18.69 21.70
C MET A 67 22.84 18.18 21.98
N ALA A 68 22.31 18.54 23.16
CA ALA A 68 20.92 18.37 23.60
C ALA A 68 20.22 17.13 23.02
N ALA A 69 20.51 15.97 23.60
CA ALA A 69 19.74 14.76 23.34
C ALA A 69 18.25 15.06 23.57
N PHE A 70 17.49 15.10 22.48
CA PHE A 70 16.02 15.12 22.54
C PHE A 70 15.59 13.76 23.07
N VAL A 71 15.38 13.70 24.39
CA VAL A 71 14.71 12.58 25.06
C VAL A 71 13.21 12.80 24.81
N PRO A 72 12.52 11.94 24.04
CA PRO A 72 11.08 12.08 23.86
C PRO A 72 10.42 12.01 25.24
N ARG A 73 9.54 12.97 25.55
CA ARG A 73 8.70 12.89 26.75
C ARG A 73 7.83 11.64 26.60
N ASN A 74 7.98 10.70 27.53
CA ASN A 74 7.33 9.39 27.59
C ASN A 74 5.80 9.47 27.83
N TRP A 75 5.04 10.19 27.02
CA TRP A 75 3.57 10.20 27.10
C TRP A 75 2.99 8.80 26.84
N THR A 76 3.75 7.91 26.19
CA THR A 76 3.43 6.49 25.98
C THR A 76 3.26 5.71 27.28
N HIS A 77 3.97 6.10 28.35
CA HIS A 77 3.85 5.49 29.68
C HIS A 77 2.79 6.17 30.56
N GLU A 78 2.32 7.35 30.14
CA GLU A 78 1.27 8.13 30.81
C GLU A 78 -0.06 8.07 30.05
N LEU A 79 -0.17 7.19 29.06
CA LEU A 79 -1.37 7.03 28.23
C LEU A 79 -2.57 6.70 29.13
N THR A 80 -3.56 7.58 29.16
CA THR A 80 -4.79 7.30 29.88
C THR A 80 -5.57 6.19 29.17
N VAL A 81 -6.32 5.40 29.94
CA VAL A 81 -7.21 4.35 29.40
C VAL A 81 -8.14 4.93 28.33
N ALA A 82 -8.65 6.15 28.53
CA ALA A 82 -9.50 6.84 27.57
C ALA A 82 -8.79 7.15 26.24
N GLU A 83 -7.54 7.59 26.28
CA GLU A 83 -6.73 7.85 25.08
C GLU A 83 -6.43 6.56 24.33
N GLY A 84 -6.03 5.50 25.04
CA GLY A 84 -5.79 4.17 24.44
C GLY A 84 -7.04 3.60 23.77
N ILE A 85 -8.20 3.66 24.44
CA ILE A 85 -9.49 3.28 23.87
C ILE A 85 -9.79 4.13 22.63
N THR A 86 -9.51 5.43 22.66
CA THR A 86 -9.79 6.33 21.52
C THR A 86 -8.99 5.93 20.27
N LEU A 87 -7.69 5.61 20.43
CA LEU A 87 -6.84 5.21 19.31
C LEU A 87 -7.34 3.94 18.60
N VAL A 88 -7.95 3.02 19.34
CA VAL A 88 -8.42 1.72 18.82
C VAL A 88 -9.88 1.79 18.38
N ALA A 89 -10.73 2.43 19.16
CA ALA A 89 -12.15 2.55 18.86
C ALA A 89 -12.39 3.38 17.61
N LEU A 90 -11.62 4.44 17.36
CA LEU A 90 -11.87 5.34 16.24
C LEU A 90 -11.78 4.64 14.87
N PRO A 91 -10.72 3.87 14.53
CA PRO A 91 -10.68 3.08 13.30
C PRO A 91 -11.77 2.00 13.22
N LEU A 92 -12.07 1.32 14.33
CA LEU A 92 -13.07 0.25 14.37
C LEU A 92 -14.50 0.78 14.15
N VAL A 93 -14.85 1.86 14.84
CA VAL A 93 -16.14 2.55 14.67
C VAL A 93 -16.24 3.08 13.25
N ALA A 94 -15.19 3.69 12.70
CA ALA A 94 -15.18 4.13 11.31
C ALA A 94 -15.41 2.96 10.33
N LEU A 95 -14.76 1.81 10.54
CA LEU A 95 -14.96 0.61 9.70
C LEU A 95 -16.41 0.12 9.76
N VAL A 96 -17.00 0.04 10.96
CA VAL A 96 -18.41 -0.36 11.12
C VAL A 96 -19.34 0.64 10.44
N LEU A 97 -19.11 1.94 10.62
CA LEU A 97 -19.91 3.00 9.99
C LEU A 97 -19.81 2.94 8.46
N ILE A 98 -18.61 2.77 7.91
CA ILE A 98 -18.40 2.60 6.46
C ILE A 98 -19.15 1.38 5.95
N TYR A 99 -19.08 0.25 6.65
CA TYR A 99 -19.80 -0.96 6.28
C TYR A 99 -21.31 -0.74 6.30
N VAL A 100 -21.86 -0.16 7.37
CA VAL A 100 -23.29 0.14 7.51
C VAL A 100 -23.74 1.10 6.41
N LEU A 101 -22.99 2.18 6.16
CA LEU A 101 -23.33 3.17 5.15
C LEU A 101 -23.31 2.57 3.73
N LEU A 102 -22.26 1.84 3.37
CA LEU A 102 -22.09 1.30 2.01
C LEU A 102 -22.81 -0.02 1.75
N ARG A 103 -23.26 -0.75 2.78
CA ARG A 103 -23.94 -2.06 2.58
C ARG A 103 -25.40 -2.05 3.01
N ILE A 104 -25.77 -1.24 3.99
CA ILE A 104 -27.11 -1.25 4.58
C ILE A 104 -27.90 -0.03 4.10
N VAL A 105 -27.34 1.18 4.27
CA VAL A 105 -28.03 2.44 3.97
C VAL A 105 -28.03 2.74 2.48
N TRP A 106 -26.85 2.74 1.85
CA TRP A 106 -26.69 2.98 0.43
C TRP A 106 -26.57 1.64 -0.29
N LYS A 107 -27.70 1.03 -0.65
CA LYS A 107 -27.69 -0.15 -1.51
C LYS A 107 -27.80 0.30 -2.97
N VAL A 108 -26.76 0.01 -3.77
CA VAL A 108 -26.90 0.07 -5.23
C VAL A 108 -27.79 -1.10 -5.67
N PRO A 109 -28.85 -0.88 -6.46
CA PRO A 109 -29.60 -1.97 -7.07
C PRO A 109 -28.65 -2.85 -7.88
N ASP A 110 -28.81 -4.17 -7.77
CA ASP A 110 -28.05 -5.10 -8.62
C ASP A 110 -28.27 -4.69 -10.08
N SER A 111 -27.20 -4.30 -10.77
CA SER A 111 -27.28 -4.04 -12.20
C SER A 111 -27.64 -5.37 -12.87
N PRO A 112 -28.58 -5.39 -13.83
CA PRO A 112 -28.85 -6.62 -14.57
C PRO A 112 -27.54 -7.12 -15.17
N GLU A 113 -27.29 -8.42 -15.02
CA GLU A 113 -26.14 -9.10 -15.59
C GLU A 113 -25.94 -8.61 -17.03
N LEU A 114 -24.78 -7.98 -17.29
CA LEU A 114 -24.41 -7.59 -18.66
C LEU A 114 -24.57 -8.83 -19.54
N PRO A 115 -25.23 -8.74 -20.71
CA PRO A 115 -25.45 -9.90 -21.56
C PRO A 115 -24.10 -10.53 -21.88
N GLN A 116 -23.96 -11.81 -21.57
CA GLN A 116 -22.88 -12.67 -22.07
C GLN A 116 -22.92 -12.60 -23.60
N HIS A 117 -22.14 -11.69 -24.18
CA HIS A 117 -21.99 -11.64 -25.61
C HIS A 117 -21.34 -12.95 -26.05
N THR A 118 -22.12 -13.66 -26.86
CA THR A 118 -21.79 -14.85 -27.66
C THR A 118 -20.30 -15.04 -27.90
N LEU A 119 -19.81 -16.20 -27.46
CA LEU A 119 -18.54 -16.79 -27.89
C LEU A 119 -18.33 -16.58 -29.40
N PRO A 120 -17.15 -16.13 -29.87
CA PRO A 120 -16.82 -16.29 -31.28
C PRO A 120 -16.72 -17.78 -31.55
N SER A 121 -17.75 -18.32 -32.21
CA SER A 121 -17.72 -19.66 -32.78
C SER A 121 -16.56 -19.72 -33.78
N TYR A 122 -15.52 -20.47 -33.43
CA TYR A 122 -14.45 -20.80 -34.35
C TYR A 122 -15.03 -21.80 -35.36
N GLY A 123 -15.43 -21.30 -36.53
CA GLY A 123 -16.00 -22.07 -37.62
C GLY A 123 -15.53 -21.50 -38.94
N SER A 124 -14.74 -22.28 -39.67
CA SER A 124 -14.28 -22.00 -41.03
C SER A 124 -15.45 -21.89 -42.00
N VAL A 125 -15.64 -20.72 -42.63
CA VAL A 125 -16.41 -20.64 -43.89
C VAL A 125 -15.70 -19.74 -44.89
N THR A 126 -15.48 -20.38 -46.03
CA THR A 126 -15.06 -19.97 -47.36
C THR A 126 -15.42 -18.56 -47.83
N SER A 127 -14.41 -17.92 -48.44
CA SER A 127 -14.44 -17.06 -49.63
C SER A 127 -15.78 -16.44 -50.04
N GLN A 128 -15.96 -15.16 -49.75
CA GLN A 128 -16.55 -14.20 -50.69
C GLN A 128 -16.11 -12.78 -50.30
N GLU A 129 -15.58 -12.06 -51.28
CA GLU A 129 -15.22 -10.65 -51.20
C GLU A 129 -16.47 -9.80 -50.99
N GLU A 130 -16.69 -9.32 -49.76
CA GLU A 130 -17.60 -8.20 -49.53
C GLU A 130 -16.87 -7.10 -48.77
N SER A 131 -16.76 -5.95 -49.45
CA SER A 131 -16.06 -4.76 -49.00
C SER A 131 -16.58 -4.25 -47.66
N LEU A 132 -15.81 -4.47 -46.59
CA LEU A 132 -16.10 -3.89 -45.28
C LEU A 132 -15.75 -2.39 -45.28
N ARG A 133 -16.80 -1.56 -45.27
CA ARG A 133 -16.69 -0.14 -44.93
C ARG A 133 -16.14 -0.02 -43.50
N PRO A 134 -15.12 0.81 -43.23
CA PRO A 134 -14.61 0.98 -41.88
C PRO A 134 -15.67 1.69 -41.04
N VAL A 135 -16.28 0.97 -40.09
CA VAL A 135 -17.10 1.57 -39.04
C VAL A 135 -16.17 2.44 -38.20
N ARG A 136 -16.11 3.72 -38.54
CA ARG A 136 -15.38 4.76 -37.82
C ARG A 136 -16.11 4.99 -36.49
N ARG A 137 -15.93 4.10 -35.50
CA ARG A 137 -16.33 4.38 -34.12
C ARG A 137 -15.55 5.61 -33.67
N PRO A 138 -16.20 6.70 -33.23
CA PRO A 138 -15.48 7.81 -32.62
C PRO A 138 -14.75 7.24 -31.39
N LYS A 139 -13.42 7.38 -31.36
CA LYS A 139 -12.62 7.05 -30.17
C LYS A 139 -13.10 7.92 -29.02
N THR A 140 -13.98 7.39 -28.17
CA THR A 140 -14.13 7.90 -26.81
C THR A 140 -12.79 7.70 -26.14
N SER A 141 -12.22 8.72 -25.49
CA SER A 141 -10.88 8.67 -24.87
C SER A 141 -10.78 7.75 -23.65
N LEU A 142 -11.73 6.83 -23.50
CA LEU A 142 -11.82 5.82 -22.47
C LEU A 142 -11.29 4.53 -23.12
N VAL A 143 -10.01 4.24 -22.92
CA VAL A 143 -9.51 2.87 -23.06
C VAL A 143 -10.04 2.15 -21.83
N GLU A 144 -11.08 1.35 -22.00
CA GLU A 144 -11.64 0.54 -20.92
C GLU A 144 -10.74 -0.67 -20.64
N GLU A 145 -10.69 -1.11 -19.38
CA GLU A 145 -9.97 -2.31 -18.95
C GLU A 145 -10.23 -3.46 -19.95
N GLY A 146 -9.18 -4.07 -20.53
CA GLY A 146 -9.30 -5.20 -21.44
C GLY A 146 -9.56 -4.89 -22.93
N GLU A 147 -9.44 -3.63 -23.38
CA GLU A 147 -9.14 -3.37 -24.79
C GLU A 147 -7.65 -3.63 -25.09
N VAL A 148 -7.31 -4.22 -26.24
CA VAL A 148 -5.92 -4.46 -26.69
C VAL A 148 -5.29 -3.10 -27.00
N ALA A 149 -4.80 -2.42 -25.97
CA ALA A 149 -4.17 -1.13 -26.10
C ALA A 149 -2.65 -1.28 -26.30
N GLY A 150 -2.16 -0.72 -27.39
CA GLY A 150 -0.74 -0.40 -27.63
C GLY A 150 0.24 -1.58 -27.73
N ASP A 151 0.76 -1.85 -28.93
CA ASP A 151 1.86 -2.80 -29.08
C ASP A 151 3.23 -2.14 -28.84
N TYR A 152 4.17 -2.89 -28.24
CA TYR A 152 5.58 -2.54 -28.06
C TYR A 152 6.39 -2.56 -29.38
N ARG A 153 5.84 -2.02 -30.49
CA ARG A 153 6.46 -2.06 -31.82
C ARG A 153 7.65 -1.11 -31.99
N LYS A 154 7.67 0.01 -31.26
CA LYS A 154 8.74 1.03 -31.39
C LYS A 154 10.10 0.47 -30.93
N HIS A 155 11.16 0.89 -31.61
CA HIS A 155 12.53 0.58 -31.17
C HIS A 155 12.84 1.29 -29.86
N TRP A 156 13.54 0.61 -28.95
CA TRP A 156 13.82 1.08 -27.59
C TRP A 156 14.62 2.40 -27.49
N TYR A 157 15.43 2.76 -28.50
CA TYR A 157 16.12 4.06 -28.54
C TYR A 157 15.16 5.25 -28.58
N ASN A 158 13.95 5.06 -29.11
CA ASN A 158 12.92 6.08 -29.21
C ASN A 158 11.85 5.95 -28.12
N THR A 159 12.11 5.15 -27.08
CA THR A 159 11.19 4.97 -25.94
C THR A 159 11.84 5.45 -24.65
N PHE A 160 11.03 5.51 -23.59
CA PHE A 160 11.50 5.89 -22.26
C PHE A 160 12.61 4.97 -21.73
N ASP A 161 12.66 3.71 -22.16
CA ASP A 161 13.66 2.71 -21.77
C ASP A 161 15.11 3.21 -21.97
N PHE A 162 15.40 3.86 -23.10
CA PHE A 162 16.73 4.44 -23.36
C PHE A 162 17.01 5.65 -22.46
N ALA A 163 16.03 6.56 -22.34
CA ALA A 163 16.15 7.71 -21.45
C ALA A 163 16.32 7.30 -19.98
N PHE A 164 15.66 6.22 -19.56
CA PHE A 164 15.76 5.65 -18.22
C PHE A 164 17.15 5.08 -17.97
N MET A 165 17.71 4.31 -18.92
CA MET A 165 19.08 3.82 -18.84
C MET A 165 20.09 4.97 -18.68
N LEU A 166 19.96 6.03 -19.48
CA LEU A 166 20.81 7.22 -19.37
C LEU A 166 20.62 7.91 -18.02
N GLY A 167 19.37 8.03 -17.55
CA GLY A 167 19.04 8.59 -16.25
C GLY A 167 19.67 7.83 -15.08
N ILE A 168 19.71 6.50 -15.13
CA ILE A 168 20.39 5.68 -14.12
C ILE A 168 21.91 5.92 -14.14
N ILE A 169 22.52 6.05 -15.32
CA ILE A 169 23.96 6.34 -15.43
C ILE A 169 24.29 7.71 -14.82
N VAL A 170 23.48 8.73 -15.13
CA VAL A 170 23.63 10.07 -14.55
C VAL A 170 23.41 10.03 -13.04
N TYR A 171 22.40 9.30 -12.56
CA TYR A 171 22.13 9.17 -11.14
C TYR A 171 23.29 8.45 -10.42
N ALA A 172 23.83 7.39 -11.00
CA ALA A 172 25.01 6.70 -10.47
C ALA A 172 26.22 7.66 -10.37
N ALA A 173 26.49 8.43 -11.43
CA ALA A 173 27.59 9.39 -11.43
C ALA A 173 27.40 10.47 -10.35
N ALA A 174 26.20 11.03 -10.22
CA ALA A 174 25.87 11.99 -9.18
C ALA A 174 26.05 11.39 -7.79
N MET A 175 25.57 10.16 -7.55
CA MET A 175 25.72 9.46 -6.28
C MET A 175 27.18 9.16 -5.95
N LEU A 176 28.01 8.80 -6.93
CA LEU A 176 29.45 8.61 -6.73
C LEU A 176 30.15 9.91 -6.34
N VAL A 177 29.83 11.02 -7.02
CA VAL A 177 30.41 12.35 -6.70
C VAL A 177 29.99 12.81 -5.30
N LEU A 178 28.71 12.66 -4.95
CA LEU A 178 28.20 13.02 -3.63
C LEU A 178 28.83 12.14 -2.54
N THR A 179 28.92 10.83 -2.77
CA THR A 179 29.53 9.90 -1.81
C THR A 179 31.02 10.18 -1.65
N TYR A 180 31.74 10.47 -2.73
CA TYR A 180 33.14 10.87 -2.66
C TYR A 180 33.35 12.17 -1.86
N SER A 181 32.42 13.13 -2.00
CA SER A 181 32.54 14.46 -1.36
C SER A 181 32.19 14.43 0.13
N TYR A 182 31.16 13.67 0.52
CA TYR A 182 30.65 13.65 1.89
C TYR A 182 31.13 12.44 2.70
N GLU A 183 31.25 11.25 2.08
CA GLU A 183 31.47 9.97 2.77
C GLU A 183 32.42 9.04 1.97
N PRO A 184 33.66 9.46 1.67
CA PRO A 184 34.55 8.73 0.75
C PRO A 184 34.88 7.31 1.22
N GLN A 185 34.90 7.07 2.54
CA GLN A 185 35.09 5.76 3.16
C GLN A 185 34.12 4.68 2.66
N TRP A 186 32.87 5.05 2.29
CA TRP A 186 31.87 4.06 1.89
C TRP A 186 32.19 3.42 0.54
N LEU A 187 32.88 4.14 -0.35
CA LEU A 187 33.22 3.65 -1.69
C LEU A 187 34.17 2.45 -1.64
N HIS A 188 35.06 2.41 -0.65
CA HIS A 188 36.04 1.34 -0.45
C HIS A 188 35.53 0.20 0.44
N GLY A 189 34.45 0.41 1.18
CA GLY A 189 33.86 -0.58 2.07
C GLY A 189 33.07 -1.63 1.29
N THR A 190 33.56 -2.87 1.22
CA THR A 190 32.82 -3.99 0.62
C THR A 190 31.49 -4.24 1.34
N HIS A 191 31.45 -4.00 2.65
CA HIS A 191 30.26 -4.14 3.48
C HIS A 191 29.10 -3.24 3.02
N PHE A 192 29.40 -1.98 2.68
CA PHE A 192 28.41 -1.03 2.20
C PHE A 192 27.68 -1.55 0.96
N TRP A 193 28.43 -2.05 -0.02
CA TRP A 193 27.89 -2.60 -1.28
C TRP A 193 27.11 -3.89 -1.06
N LEU A 194 27.61 -4.78 -0.20
CA LEU A 194 26.91 -6.02 0.16
C LEU A 194 25.56 -5.74 0.82
N MET A 195 25.44 -4.70 1.64
CA MET A 195 24.18 -4.31 2.27
C MET A 195 23.13 -3.75 1.29
N GLN A 196 23.51 -3.38 0.07
CA GLN A 196 22.55 -2.95 -0.96
C GLN A 196 21.99 -4.13 -1.78
N LEU A 197 22.73 -5.23 -1.90
CA LEU A 197 22.31 -6.40 -2.71
C LEU A 197 21.00 -7.04 -2.22
N PRO A 198 20.74 -7.21 -0.91
CA PRO A 198 19.46 -7.71 -0.42
C PRO A 198 18.28 -6.87 -0.89
N LYS A 199 18.43 -5.55 -1.02
CA LYS A 199 17.36 -4.65 -1.50
C LYS A 199 16.97 -5.00 -2.93
N LEU A 200 17.96 -5.13 -3.82
CA LEU A 200 17.74 -5.57 -5.19
C LEU A 200 17.15 -6.99 -5.25
N ALA A 201 17.68 -7.92 -4.45
CA ALA A 201 17.22 -9.31 -4.43
C ALA A 201 15.74 -9.41 -4.03
N VAL A 202 15.31 -8.70 -2.99
CA VAL A 202 13.91 -8.66 -2.55
C VAL A 202 13.01 -8.04 -3.62
N MET A 203 13.43 -6.94 -4.24
CA MET A 203 12.68 -6.32 -5.33
C MET A 203 12.47 -7.26 -6.50
N MET A 204 13.52 -7.99 -6.89
CA MET A 204 13.48 -8.98 -7.96
C MET A 204 12.59 -10.17 -7.60
N LEU A 205 12.65 -10.63 -6.35
CA LEU A 205 11.81 -11.72 -5.86
C LEU A 205 10.32 -11.36 -5.88
N VAL A 206 9.95 -10.15 -5.42
CA VAL A 206 8.56 -9.67 -5.46
C VAL A 206 8.05 -9.60 -6.89
N SER A 207 8.84 -9.07 -7.83
CA SER A 207 8.47 -9.04 -9.25
C SER A 207 8.31 -10.44 -9.84
N LEU A 208 9.16 -11.38 -9.42
CA LEU A 208 9.14 -12.75 -9.92
C LEU A 208 7.87 -13.46 -9.43
N ILE A 209 7.54 -13.34 -8.15
CA ILE A 209 6.32 -13.91 -7.57
C ILE A 209 5.09 -13.31 -8.26
N GLY A 210 5.04 -11.99 -8.41
CA GLY A 210 3.96 -11.31 -9.15
C GLY A 210 3.85 -11.82 -10.59
N GLY A 211 4.99 -12.01 -11.26
CA GLY A 211 5.06 -12.50 -12.63
C GLY A 211 4.55 -13.93 -12.78
N VAL A 212 4.94 -14.81 -11.86
CA VAL A 212 4.46 -16.21 -11.80
C VAL A 212 2.95 -16.23 -11.61
N ILE A 213 2.42 -15.43 -10.66
CA ILE A 213 0.98 -15.32 -10.43
C ILE A 213 0.27 -14.88 -11.71
N CYS A 214 0.75 -13.82 -12.37
CA CYS A 214 0.17 -13.36 -13.63
C CYS A 214 0.14 -14.45 -14.71
N ARG A 215 1.21 -15.24 -14.83
CA ARG A 215 1.34 -16.29 -15.84
C ARG A 215 0.48 -17.52 -15.57
N VAL A 216 0.11 -17.76 -14.31
CA VAL A 216 -0.87 -18.80 -13.96
C VAL A 216 -2.28 -18.43 -14.42
N PHE A 217 -2.60 -17.13 -14.46
CA PHE A 217 -3.97 -16.67 -14.72
C PHE A 217 -4.18 -16.01 -16.10
N CYS A 218 -3.13 -15.67 -16.83
CA CYS A 218 -3.23 -14.96 -18.10
C CYS A 218 -2.37 -15.61 -19.20
N ASP A 219 -2.92 -15.65 -20.41
CA ASP A 219 -2.19 -16.10 -21.60
C ASP A 219 -1.12 -15.08 -22.02
N VAL A 220 -0.16 -15.52 -22.82
CA VAL A 220 0.95 -14.69 -23.32
C VAL A 220 1.06 -14.76 -24.85
N ASP A 221 1.46 -13.64 -25.45
CA ASP A 221 1.82 -13.52 -26.87
C ASP A 221 3.12 -14.31 -27.19
N GLU A 222 3.42 -14.50 -28.48
CA GLU A 222 4.67 -15.06 -29.01
C GLU A 222 5.92 -14.38 -28.43
N LYS A 223 5.83 -13.07 -28.17
CA LYS A 223 6.92 -12.29 -27.53
C LYS A 223 6.95 -12.40 -26.01
N GLY A 224 5.97 -13.06 -25.38
CA GLY A 224 5.90 -13.30 -23.95
C GLY A 224 5.12 -12.26 -23.14
N TYR A 225 4.55 -11.24 -23.77
CA TYR A 225 3.70 -10.23 -23.12
C TYR A 225 2.33 -10.80 -22.76
N ILE A 226 1.75 -10.39 -21.63
CA ILE A 226 0.42 -10.86 -21.22
C ILE A 226 -0.67 -10.39 -22.20
N MET A 227 -1.58 -11.30 -22.54
CA MET A 227 -2.85 -11.00 -23.19
C MET A 227 -3.97 -11.05 -22.16
N THR A 228 -4.47 -9.88 -21.74
CA THR A 228 -5.61 -9.79 -20.82
C THR A 228 -6.89 -9.50 -21.59
N ASN A 229 -7.90 -10.35 -21.43
CA ASN A 229 -9.27 -10.08 -21.90
C ASN A 229 -10.11 -9.46 -20.77
N LYS A 230 -11.18 -8.73 -21.13
CA LYS A 230 -12.19 -8.16 -20.20
C LYS A 230 -12.75 -9.18 -19.19
N SER A 231 -12.75 -10.47 -19.55
CA SER A 231 -13.26 -11.59 -18.76
C SER A 231 -12.20 -12.31 -17.91
N SER A 232 -10.93 -11.86 -17.90
CA SER A 232 -9.90 -12.53 -17.09
C SER A 232 -10.20 -12.41 -15.61
N LYS A 233 -10.13 -13.54 -14.90
CA LYS A 233 -10.37 -13.61 -13.45
C LYS A 233 -9.31 -12.85 -12.66
N PHE A 234 -8.11 -12.66 -13.21
CA PHE A 234 -7.00 -11.98 -12.56
C PHE A 234 -6.64 -10.70 -13.30
N LYS A 235 -6.57 -9.60 -12.55
CA LYS A 235 -6.15 -8.30 -13.08
C LYS A 235 -4.70 -8.03 -12.70
N VAL A 236 -3.85 -7.76 -13.68
CA VAL A 236 -2.42 -7.41 -13.50
C VAL A 236 -2.23 -6.21 -12.56
N ASN A 237 -3.30 -5.45 -12.33
CA ASN A 237 -3.33 -4.31 -11.44
C ASN A 237 -2.94 -4.67 -10.00
N TYR A 238 -3.27 -5.89 -9.51
CA TYR A 238 -2.90 -6.37 -8.17
C TYR A 238 -1.38 -6.52 -8.00
N THR A 239 -0.72 -7.24 -8.91
CA THR A 239 0.72 -7.51 -8.83
C THR A 239 1.55 -6.25 -9.01
N ARG A 240 1.08 -5.30 -9.84
CA ARG A 240 1.73 -4.00 -10.00
C ARG A 240 1.76 -3.23 -8.68
N LYS A 241 0.64 -3.17 -7.95
CA LYS A 241 0.57 -2.44 -6.66
C LYS A 241 1.44 -3.10 -5.58
N LEU A 242 1.60 -4.44 -5.60
CA LEU A 242 2.55 -5.14 -4.72
C LEU A 242 4.01 -4.74 -5.01
N GLN A 243 4.41 -4.69 -6.29
CA GLN A 243 5.75 -4.20 -6.64
C GLN A 243 5.95 -2.75 -6.21
N HIS A 244 4.91 -1.93 -6.39
CA HIS A 244 4.95 -0.52 -6.02
C HIS A 244 5.17 -0.33 -4.52
N PHE A 245 4.45 -1.09 -3.69
CA PHE A 245 4.63 -1.11 -2.25
C PHE A 245 6.05 -1.56 -1.86
N ALA A 246 6.55 -2.65 -2.47
CA ALA A 246 7.90 -3.15 -2.21
C ALA A 246 8.97 -2.09 -2.52
N ALA A 247 8.81 -1.32 -3.60
CA ALA A 247 9.78 -0.30 -4.01
C ALA A 247 10.05 0.76 -2.93
N TYR A 248 9.06 1.10 -2.09
CA TYR A 248 9.26 2.06 -1.00
C TYR A 248 9.57 1.42 0.35
N MET A 249 9.04 0.22 0.60
CA MET A 249 9.27 -0.47 1.86
C MET A 249 10.67 -1.06 1.97
N VAL A 250 11.20 -1.61 0.88
CA VAL A 250 12.49 -2.31 0.89
C VAL A 250 13.65 -1.41 1.36
N PRO A 251 13.83 -0.17 0.85
CA PRO A 251 14.88 0.72 1.32
C PRO A 251 14.75 1.15 2.79
N LEU A 252 13.52 1.13 3.33
CA LEU A 252 13.25 1.56 4.71
C LEU A 252 13.37 0.44 5.74
N VAL A 253 12.94 -0.77 5.39
CA VAL A 253 12.96 -1.95 6.27
C VAL A 253 14.34 -2.58 6.30
N ILE A 254 14.99 -2.70 5.13
CA ILE A 254 16.37 -3.20 5.03
C ILE A 254 17.30 -2.02 5.31
N LYS A 255 17.42 -1.66 6.59
CA LYS A 255 18.32 -0.60 7.03
C LYS A 255 19.77 -1.02 6.74
N SER A 256 20.48 -0.17 6.02
CA SER A 256 21.94 -0.23 6.07
C SER A 256 22.39 0.32 7.42
N GLU A 257 23.48 -0.22 7.97
CA GLU A 257 24.15 0.34 9.17
C GLU A 257 24.49 1.83 8.98
N TYR A 258 24.63 2.24 7.72
CA TYR A 258 24.81 3.62 7.29
C TYR A 258 23.49 4.38 7.34
N SER A 259 23.47 5.46 8.12
CA SER A 259 22.32 6.36 8.28
C SER A 259 22.48 7.62 7.42
N GLY A 260 21.35 8.30 7.17
CA GLY A 260 21.32 9.57 6.45
C GLY A 260 20.74 9.51 5.03
N PRO A 261 20.57 10.68 4.37
CA PRO A 261 19.93 10.77 3.06
C PRO A 261 20.71 10.07 1.94
N ILE A 262 22.05 10.10 1.98
CA ILE A 262 22.91 9.48 0.96
C ILE A 262 22.76 7.95 0.97
N ALA A 263 22.68 7.33 2.15
CA ALA A 263 22.47 5.89 2.29
C ALA A 263 21.08 5.47 1.79
N LEU A 264 20.05 6.30 2.02
CA LEU A 264 18.72 6.08 1.45
C LEU A 264 18.73 6.20 -0.07
N ALA A 265 19.37 7.24 -0.62
CA ALA A 265 19.48 7.46 -2.06
C ALA A 265 20.19 6.30 -2.77
N TRP A 266 21.22 5.71 -2.17
CA TRP A 266 21.81 4.45 -2.67
C TRP A 266 20.84 3.28 -2.61
N GLY A 267 20.04 3.15 -1.54
CA GLY A 267 18.97 2.15 -1.47
C GLY A 267 17.93 2.31 -2.60
N ASP A 268 17.53 3.54 -2.88
CA ASP A 268 16.62 3.88 -3.98
C ASP A 268 17.25 3.57 -5.33
N PHE A 269 18.54 3.88 -5.52
CA PHE A 269 19.30 3.54 -6.72
C PHE A 269 19.28 2.02 -6.99
N PHE A 270 19.61 1.19 -5.99
CA PHE A 270 19.57 -0.26 -6.12
C PHE A 270 18.16 -0.81 -6.37
N THR A 271 17.14 -0.15 -5.83
CA THR A 271 15.74 -0.47 -6.11
C THR A 271 15.40 -0.15 -7.58
N MET A 272 15.89 0.97 -8.11
CA MET A 272 15.73 1.37 -9.50
C MET A 272 16.49 0.46 -10.48
N LEU A 273 17.61 -0.16 -10.07
CA LEU A 273 18.28 -1.21 -10.87
C LEU A 273 17.37 -2.41 -11.14
N GLY A 274 16.48 -2.76 -10.20
CA GLY A 274 15.47 -3.79 -10.40
C GLY A 274 14.49 -3.46 -11.53
N PHE A 275 14.25 -2.18 -11.79
CA PHE A 275 13.47 -1.74 -12.96
C PHE A 275 14.33 -1.62 -14.23
N LEU A 276 15.64 -1.33 -14.09
CA LEU A 276 16.57 -1.25 -15.23
C LEU A 276 16.66 -2.57 -15.98
N VAL A 277 16.67 -3.70 -15.28
CA VAL A 277 16.69 -5.02 -15.93
C VAL A 277 15.40 -5.35 -16.69
N LEU A 278 14.35 -4.54 -16.54
CA LEU A 278 13.05 -4.72 -17.22
C LEU A 278 12.92 -3.87 -18.50
N ILE A 279 13.96 -3.14 -18.91
CA ILE A 279 13.97 -2.42 -20.18
C ILE A 279 13.82 -3.40 -21.35
N LYS A 280 13.19 -2.94 -22.43
CA LYS A 280 12.87 -3.71 -23.63
C LYS A 280 13.98 -4.67 -24.10
N PRO A 281 15.24 -4.23 -24.33
CA PRO A 281 16.27 -5.13 -24.83
C PRO A 281 16.61 -6.28 -23.87
N ILE A 282 16.56 -6.04 -22.55
CA ILE A 282 16.90 -7.05 -21.54
C ILE A 282 15.70 -8.00 -21.32
N ARG A 283 14.49 -7.46 -21.21
CA ARG A 283 13.29 -8.28 -20.98
C ARG A 283 12.93 -9.17 -22.18
N GLU A 284 13.10 -8.70 -23.42
CA GLU A 284 12.78 -9.52 -24.60
C GLU A 284 13.82 -10.61 -24.87
N HIS A 285 15.04 -10.47 -24.33
CA HIS A 285 16.10 -11.47 -24.47
C HIS A 285 15.99 -12.62 -23.44
N SER A 286 15.39 -12.37 -22.27
CA SER A 286 15.30 -13.35 -21.18
C SER A 286 13.87 -13.59 -20.74
N LYS A 287 13.45 -14.86 -20.74
CA LYS A 287 12.16 -15.29 -20.20
C LYS A 287 11.98 -14.91 -18.72
N PHE A 288 13.08 -14.85 -17.96
CA PHE A 288 13.07 -14.48 -16.54
C PHE A 288 12.66 -13.01 -16.35
N PHE A 289 13.30 -12.08 -17.06
CA PHE A 289 12.98 -10.65 -16.96
C PHE A 289 11.63 -10.32 -17.63
N MET A 290 11.24 -11.02 -18.69
CA MET A 290 9.89 -10.90 -19.26
C MET A 290 8.82 -11.30 -18.25
N LEU A 291 9.03 -12.41 -17.52
CA LEU A 291 8.11 -12.86 -16.48
C LEU A 291 7.93 -11.79 -15.39
N GLN A 292 9.01 -11.14 -14.97
CA GLN A 292 8.94 -10.05 -14.00
C GLN A 292 8.21 -8.83 -14.55
N PHE A 293 8.48 -8.44 -15.80
CA PHE A 293 7.81 -7.31 -16.46
C PHE A 293 6.29 -7.52 -16.57
N ASN A 294 5.88 -8.76 -16.84
CA ASN A 294 4.47 -9.16 -16.89
C ASN A 294 3.70 -8.85 -15.60
N SER A 295 4.36 -8.81 -14.44
CA SER A 295 3.73 -8.39 -13.17
C SER A 295 3.34 -6.91 -13.13
N LEU A 296 3.91 -6.09 -14.01
CA LEU A 296 3.79 -4.63 -14.03
C LEU A 296 2.98 -4.11 -15.22
N ASP A 297 2.87 -4.92 -16.27
CA ASP A 297 2.37 -4.51 -17.58
C ASP A 297 0.85 -4.41 -17.63
N ARG A 298 0.35 -3.23 -17.25
CA ARG A 298 -1.07 -2.88 -17.36
C ARG A 298 -1.45 -2.59 -18.81
N PRO A 299 -2.57 -3.16 -19.31
CA PRO A 299 -3.02 -2.93 -20.69
C PRO A 299 -3.18 -1.46 -21.05
N GLU A 300 -3.77 -0.67 -20.15
CA GLU A 300 -4.04 0.75 -20.34
C GLU A 300 -2.77 1.63 -20.40
N ASP A 301 -1.67 1.17 -19.79
CA ASP A 301 -0.41 1.92 -19.72
C ASP A 301 0.49 1.68 -20.94
N ARG A 302 0.16 0.69 -21.79
CA ARG A 302 0.95 0.31 -22.96
C ARG A 302 0.97 1.38 -24.05
N PRO A 303 2.10 1.58 -24.75
CA PRO A 303 3.42 0.93 -24.59
C PRO A 303 4.34 1.66 -23.58
N ASN A 304 3.80 2.54 -22.74
CA ASN A 304 4.55 3.44 -21.88
C ASN A 304 4.56 2.99 -20.41
N THR A 305 4.35 1.70 -20.13
CA THR A 305 4.26 1.12 -18.77
C THR A 305 5.40 1.56 -17.85
N LEU A 306 6.67 1.37 -18.26
CA LEU A 306 7.82 1.80 -17.45
C LEU A 306 7.87 3.31 -17.24
N LYS A 307 7.48 4.10 -18.24
CA LYS A 307 7.43 5.56 -18.11
C LYS A 307 6.44 5.96 -17.01
N TRP A 308 5.24 5.42 -17.04
CA TRP A 308 4.21 5.76 -16.07
C TRP A 308 4.55 5.28 -14.65
N ILE A 309 5.10 4.06 -14.52
CA ILE A 309 5.50 3.53 -13.22
C ILE A 309 6.68 4.30 -12.63
N ILE A 310 7.73 4.54 -13.42
CA ILE A 310 8.97 5.11 -12.90
C ILE A 310 8.87 6.63 -12.81
N LEU A 311 8.58 7.29 -13.93
CA LEU A 311 8.58 8.75 -14.00
C LEU A 311 7.32 9.36 -13.39
N GLY A 312 6.17 8.70 -13.51
CA GLY A 312 4.91 9.18 -12.93
C GLY A 312 4.83 8.95 -11.43
N ASN A 313 5.48 7.90 -10.92
CA ASN A 313 5.17 7.35 -9.62
C ASN A 313 6.40 7.10 -8.72
N ILE A 314 7.24 6.11 -9.06
CA ILE A 314 8.34 5.64 -8.18
C ILE A 314 9.40 6.72 -7.95
N ALA A 315 9.95 7.33 -9.01
CA ALA A 315 11.04 8.28 -8.85
C ALA A 315 10.60 9.57 -8.12
N PRO A 316 9.45 10.20 -8.47
CA PRO A 316 8.92 11.31 -7.68
C PRO A 316 8.64 10.92 -6.22
N GLY A 317 8.05 9.74 -5.99
CA GLY A 317 7.75 9.24 -4.64
C GLY A 317 9.01 9.05 -3.80
N MET A 318 10.06 8.44 -4.35
CA MET A 318 11.36 8.27 -3.68
C MET A 318 11.99 9.62 -3.31
N PHE A 319 11.95 10.60 -4.24
CA PHE A 319 12.47 11.94 -3.97
C PHE A 319 11.71 12.65 -2.84
N ILE A 320 10.37 12.59 -2.87
CA ILE A 320 9.51 13.17 -1.82
C ILE A 320 9.76 12.47 -0.48
N LEU A 321 9.90 11.14 -0.49
CA LEU A 321 10.21 10.35 0.69
C LEU A 321 11.55 10.74 1.30
N MET A 322 12.59 10.90 0.48
CA MET A 322 13.89 11.37 0.92
C MET A 322 13.83 12.78 1.52
N PHE A 323 13.08 13.69 0.88
CA PHE A 323 12.85 15.04 1.39
C PHE A 323 12.19 15.03 2.76
N PHE A 324 11.09 14.29 2.95
CA PHE A 324 10.40 14.21 4.24
C PHE A 324 11.21 13.48 5.30
N LYS A 325 11.98 12.44 4.93
CA LYS A 325 12.89 11.79 5.88
C LYS A 325 13.96 12.74 6.38
N TRP A 326 14.51 13.59 5.50
CA TRP A 326 15.43 14.66 5.89
C TRP A 326 14.72 15.71 6.76
N LEU A 327 13.52 16.13 6.37
CA LEU A 327 12.74 17.15 7.07
C LEU A 327 12.33 16.73 8.49
N PHE A 328 11.93 15.46 8.68
CA PHE A 328 11.57 14.91 9.98
C PHE A 328 12.78 14.57 10.87
N ALA A 329 13.98 14.46 10.30
CA ALA A 329 15.24 14.21 11.01
C ALA A 329 15.11 13.24 12.20
N ALA A 330 15.06 13.76 13.44
CA ALA A 330 14.94 12.99 14.68
C ALA A 330 13.64 12.17 14.80
N GLN A 331 12.55 12.62 14.19
CA GLN A 331 11.25 11.95 14.12
C GLN A 331 11.10 11.14 12.82
N GLY A 332 12.20 10.68 12.22
CA GLY A 332 12.20 9.97 10.93
C GLY A 332 11.27 8.74 10.86
N ALA A 333 10.85 8.18 12.00
CA ALA A 333 9.84 7.12 12.09
C ALA A 333 8.46 7.54 11.56
N LEU A 334 8.10 8.83 11.62
CA LEU A 334 6.85 9.36 11.06
C LEU A 334 6.78 9.21 9.54
N THR A 335 7.93 9.14 8.87
CA THR A 335 8.00 8.91 7.42
C THR A 335 7.39 7.56 7.01
N PHE A 336 7.33 6.58 7.91
CA PHE A 336 6.64 5.30 7.64
C PHE A 336 5.14 5.48 7.43
N ILE A 337 4.51 6.47 8.06
CA ILE A 337 3.08 6.77 7.87
C ILE A 337 2.80 7.14 6.41
N LEU A 338 3.69 7.92 5.77
CA LEU A 338 3.58 8.28 4.36
C LEU A 338 3.62 7.03 3.47
N VAL A 339 4.55 6.11 3.75
CA VAL A 339 4.70 4.88 2.97
C VAL A 339 3.56 3.91 3.22
N PHE A 340 3.04 3.79 4.44
CA PHE A 340 1.93 2.89 4.71
C PHE A 340 0.61 3.39 4.15
N ILE A 341 0.28 4.68 4.30
CA ILE A 341 -0.95 5.23 3.72
C ILE A 341 -0.92 5.12 2.19
N THR A 342 0.22 5.43 1.57
CA THR A 342 0.33 5.40 0.10
C THR A 342 0.50 3.98 -0.43
N GLY A 343 1.39 3.20 0.17
CA GLY A 343 1.73 1.86 -0.29
C GLY A 343 0.68 0.80 0.05
N ILE A 344 0.08 0.86 1.24
CA ILE A 344 -0.98 -0.07 1.67
C ILE A 344 -2.36 0.52 1.38
N GLY A 345 -2.62 1.76 1.79
CA GLY A 345 -3.93 2.39 1.57
C GLY A 345 -4.27 2.52 0.09
N ASP A 346 -3.53 3.33 -0.66
CA ASP A 346 -3.74 3.48 -2.11
C ASP A 346 -3.43 2.19 -2.89
N GLY A 347 -2.45 1.41 -2.43
CA GLY A 347 -2.15 0.09 -2.99
C GLY A 347 -3.33 -0.90 -2.95
N LEU A 348 -4.11 -0.90 -1.87
CA LEU A 348 -5.30 -1.74 -1.70
C LEU A 348 -6.59 -1.10 -2.21
N ALA A 349 -6.64 0.23 -2.36
CA ALA A 349 -7.84 0.95 -2.80
C ALA A 349 -8.36 0.45 -4.15
N GLU A 350 -7.46 0.25 -5.11
CA GLU A 350 -7.79 -0.27 -6.44
C GLU A 350 -8.27 -1.74 -6.38
N PRO A 351 -7.53 -2.67 -5.73
CA PRO A 351 -8.00 -4.03 -5.49
C PRO A 351 -9.38 -4.12 -4.85
N VAL A 352 -9.58 -3.41 -3.74
CA VAL A 352 -10.84 -3.38 -2.99
C VAL A 352 -11.96 -2.79 -3.84
N GLY A 353 -11.64 -1.75 -4.59
CA GLY A 353 -12.57 -1.13 -5.52
C GLY A 353 -13.01 -2.07 -6.64
N ILE A 354 -12.13 -2.93 -7.13
CA ILE A 354 -12.45 -3.88 -8.20
C ILE A 354 -13.30 -5.05 -7.66
N THR A 355 -12.92 -5.64 -6.53
CA THR A 355 -13.56 -6.84 -5.99
C THR A 355 -14.86 -6.56 -5.24
N TRP A 356 -14.89 -5.47 -4.46
CA TRP A 356 -16.00 -5.14 -3.57
C TRP A 356 -16.71 -3.84 -3.93
N GLY A 357 -16.16 -3.05 -4.85
CA GLY A 357 -16.65 -1.73 -5.18
C GLY A 357 -17.93 -1.74 -6.01
N ARG A 358 -19.07 -1.53 -5.35
CA ARG A 358 -20.38 -1.39 -6.01
C ARG A 358 -20.71 0.07 -6.31
N HIS A 359 -20.21 0.99 -5.49
CA HIS A 359 -20.48 2.41 -5.62
C HIS A 359 -19.41 3.08 -6.47
N LYS A 360 -19.61 3.06 -7.79
CA LYS A 360 -18.69 3.71 -8.73
C LYS A 360 -19.01 5.19 -8.89
N TYR A 361 -17.97 6.02 -8.92
CA TYR A 361 -18.08 7.45 -9.21
C TYR A 361 -17.02 7.85 -10.25
N LYS A 362 -17.34 8.87 -11.05
CA LYS A 362 -16.44 9.36 -12.10
C LYS A 362 -15.71 10.60 -11.60
N THR A 363 -14.39 10.56 -11.53
CA THR A 363 -13.56 11.72 -11.19
C THR A 363 -12.83 12.23 -12.41
N ARG A 364 -12.49 13.52 -12.37
CA ARG A 364 -11.51 14.09 -13.28
C ARG A 364 -10.17 14.08 -12.56
N SER A 365 -9.12 13.66 -13.26
CA SER A 365 -7.77 13.82 -12.74
C SER A 365 -7.45 15.32 -12.68
N CYS A 366 -6.79 15.76 -11.61
CA CYS A 366 -6.21 17.09 -11.57
C CYS A 366 -5.34 17.28 -12.84
N PHE A 367 -5.58 18.37 -13.57
CA PHE A 367 -4.90 18.72 -14.83
C PHE A 367 -5.19 17.85 -16.07
N SER A 368 -6.14 16.92 -16.02
CA SER A 368 -6.57 16.15 -17.21
C SER A 368 -8.05 16.31 -17.51
N LYS A 369 -8.41 16.30 -18.80
CA LYS A 369 -9.81 16.25 -19.26
C LYS A 369 -10.38 14.82 -19.22
N ASN A 370 -9.54 13.83 -18.96
CA ASN A 370 -9.94 12.42 -18.91
C ASN A 370 -10.76 12.13 -17.65
N LYS A 371 -11.82 11.34 -17.83
CA LYS A 371 -12.67 10.86 -16.73
C LYS A 371 -12.22 9.46 -16.34
N TYR A 372 -12.01 9.23 -15.05
CA TYR A 372 -11.65 7.93 -14.50
C TYR A 372 -12.77 7.43 -13.60
N THR A 373 -12.98 6.12 -13.57
CA THR A 373 -13.96 5.48 -12.69
C THR A 373 -13.26 5.02 -11.43
N ARG A 374 -13.67 5.54 -10.27
CA ARG A 374 -13.21 5.12 -8.94
C ARG A 374 -14.39 4.54 -8.16
N SER A 375 -14.13 4.03 -6.96
CA SER A 375 -15.16 3.43 -6.09
C SER A 375 -15.07 3.96 -4.68
N TRP A 376 -16.21 4.19 -4.04
CA TRP A 376 -16.25 4.65 -2.65
C TRP A 376 -15.61 3.64 -1.70
N GLU A 377 -15.71 2.34 -1.99
CA GLU A 377 -15.07 1.28 -1.23
C GLU A 377 -13.54 1.36 -1.28
N GLY A 378 -12.99 1.76 -2.42
CA GLY A 378 -11.54 1.99 -2.58
C GLY A 378 -11.08 3.20 -1.79
N SER A 379 -11.77 4.34 -1.91
CA SER A 379 -11.43 5.54 -1.14
C SER A 379 -11.66 5.36 0.37
N ALA A 380 -12.61 4.52 0.77
CA ALA A 380 -12.80 4.12 2.16
C ALA A 380 -11.62 3.31 2.72
N CYS A 381 -10.94 2.52 1.88
CA CYS A 381 -9.71 1.83 2.27
C CYS A 381 -8.59 2.83 2.60
N VAL A 382 -8.43 3.88 1.78
CA VAL A 382 -7.47 4.98 2.04
C VAL A 382 -7.86 5.79 3.27
N PHE A 383 -9.16 6.03 3.47
CA PHE A 383 -9.65 6.70 4.66
C PHE A 383 -9.29 5.92 5.93
N LEU A 384 -9.52 4.60 5.93
CA LEU A 384 -9.18 3.73 7.05
C LEU A 384 -7.67 3.65 7.29
N SER A 385 -6.85 3.60 6.23
CA SER A 385 -5.39 3.63 6.38
C SER A 385 -4.91 4.93 7.06
N GLY A 386 -5.53 6.06 6.74
CA GLY A 386 -5.28 7.35 7.39
C GLY A 386 -5.67 7.41 8.87
N LEU A 387 -6.55 6.52 9.35
CA LEU A 387 -6.85 6.37 10.78
C LEU A 387 -5.91 5.36 11.46
N VAL A 388 -5.70 4.22 10.83
CA VAL A 388 -4.97 3.08 11.42
C VAL A 388 -3.47 3.37 11.57
N PHE A 389 -2.82 3.93 10.54
CA PHE A 389 -1.36 4.05 10.56
C PHE A 389 -0.83 5.11 11.53
N PRO A 390 -1.45 6.30 11.68
CA PRO A 390 -1.07 7.20 12.76
C PRO A 390 -1.29 6.58 14.16
N ALA A 391 -2.37 5.81 14.35
CA ALA A 391 -2.61 5.10 15.60
C ALA A 391 -1.56 4.01 15.89
N LEU A 392 -1.18 3.21 14.88
CA LEU A 392 -0.10 2.22 15.01
C LEU A 392 1.25 2.87 15.35
N GLN A 393 1.47 4.08 14.83
CA GLN A 393 2.70 4.83 15.02
C GLN A 393 2.61 5.85 16.17
N TYR A 394 1.64 5.71 17.09
CA TYR A 394 1.39 6.69 18.15
C TYR A 394 2.67 7.04 18.93
N ALA A 395 3.51 6.05 19.25
CA ALA A 395 4.74 6.23 20.01
C ALA A 395 5.82 7.10 19.31
N ALA A 396 5.66 7.42 18.03
CA ALA A 396 6.56 8.32 17.30
C ALA A 396 6.16 9.79 17.36
N PHE A 397 4.98 10.10 17.91
CA PHE A 397 4.52 11.47 18.13
C PHE A 397 4.92 11.95 19.53
N ASP A 398 4.91 13.25 19.76
CA ASP A 398 5.30 13.85 21.05
C ASP A 398 4.14 13.92 22.04
N ASN A 399 2.89 13.90 21.55
CA ASN A 399 1.69 13.97 22.38
C ASN A 399 0.47 13.30 21.72
N PHE A 400 -0.54 12.99 22.54
CA PHE A 400 -1.79 12.36 22.08
C PHE A 400 -2.54 13.21 21.03
N TRP A 401 -2.54 14.53 21.18
CA TRP A 401 -3.28 15.44 20.28
C TRP A 401 -2.72 15.44 18.87
N GLN A 402 -1.39 15.34 18.70
CA GLN A 402 -0.76 15.17 17.40
C GLN A 402 -1.23 13.86 16.73
N VAL A 403 -1.35 12.77 17.48
CA VAL A 403 -1.87 11.50 16.94
C VAL A 403 -3.33 11.64 16.53
N LEU A 404 -4.16 12.16 17.42
CA LEU A 404 -5.59 12.30 17.19
C LEU A 404 -5.88 13.23 15.99
N LEU A 405 -5.21 14.38 15.91
CA LEU A 405 -5.35 15.29 14.78
C LEU A 405 -4.81 14.67 13.49
N SER A 406 -3.71 13.91 13.56
CA SER A 406 -3.19 13.17 12.41
C SER A 406 -4.23 12.17 11.89
N MET A 407 -4.87 11.39 12.76
CA MET A 407 -5.95 10.48 12.36
C MET A 407 -7.11 11.24 11.70
N LEU A 408 -7.61 12.30 12.35
CA LEU A 408 -8.80 13.02 11.90
C LEU A 408 -8.58 13.82 10.61
N ILE A 409 -7.37 14.34 10.38
CA ILE A 409 -7.06 15.17 9.20
C ILE A 409 -6.53 14.30 8.06
N LEU A 410 -5.65 13.34 8.31
CA LEU A 410 -5.07 12.50 7.24
C LEU A 410 -6.14 11.62 6.60
N ALA A 411 -7.05 11.01 7.37
CA ALA A 411 -8.08 10.13 6.80
C ALA A 411 -8.92 10.79 5.68
N PRO A 412 -9.60 11.94 5.89
CA PRO A 412 -10.38 12.59 4.83
C PRO A 412 -9.51 13.19 3.73
N THR A 413 -8.35 13.77 4.08
CA THR A 413 -7.49 14.43 3.08
C THR A 413 -6.82 13.44 2.14
N MET A 414 -6.40 12.27 2.64
CA MET A 414 -5.78 11.23 1.82
C MET A 414 -6.79 10.53 0.92
N ALA A 415 -8.01 10.27 1.41
CA ALA A 415 -9.09 9.78 0.57
C ALA A 415 -9.46 10.78 -0.54
N TYR A 416 -9.47 12.08 -0.23
CA TYR A 416 -9.69 13.13 -1.22
C TYR A 416 -8.54 13.26 -2.23
N ALA A 417 -7.30 13.20 -1.75
CA ALA A 417 -6.10 13.23 -2.58
C ALA A 417 -6.08 12.04 -3.55
N GLU A 418 -6.42 10.83 -3.08
CA GLU A 418 -6.60 9.66 -3.95
C GLU A 418 -7.65 9.95 -5.02
N ALA A 419 -8.86 10.37 -4.63
CA ALA A 419 -9.96 10.63 -5.56
C ALA A 419 -9.62 11.64 -6.68
N THR A 420 -8.79 12.64 -6.37
CA THR A 420 -8.44 13.76 -7.26
C THR A 420 -7.11 13.61 -7.98
N ALA A 421 -6.23 12.72 -7.53
CA ALA A 421 -4.88 12.61 -8.05
C ALA A 421 -4.85 12.37 -9.58
N PRO A 422 -3.88 12.98 -10.29
CA PRO A 422 -3.70 12.73 -11.70
C PRO A 422 -3.40 11.26 -12.01
N HIS A 423 -3.78 10.81 -13.20
CA HIS A 423 -3.52 9.44 -13.62
C HIS A 423 -2.02 9.11 -13.49
N THR A 424 -1.72 8.02 -12.79
CA THR A 424 -0.36 7.49 -12.51
C THR A 424 0.52 8.35 -11.59
N MET A 425 0.00 9.46 -11.05
CA MET A 425 0.67 10.35 -10.08
C MET A 425 -0.03 10.35 -8.71
N ASP A 426 -0.70 9.26 -8.35
CA ASP A 426 -1.33 9.05 -7.05
C ASP A 426 -0.30 9.23 -5.91
N THR A 427 0.78 8.45 -5.94
CA THR A 427 1.77 8.43 -4.87
C THR A 427 2.47 9.76 -4.59
N PRO A 428 3.03 10.50 -5.56
CA PRO A 428 3.66 11.78 -5.23
C PRO A 428 2.67 12.78 -4.64
N VAL A 429 1.42 12.77 -5.08
CA VAL A 429 0.37 13.64 -4.51
C VAL A 429 0.04 13.22 -3.08
N LEU A 430 -0.15 11.91 -2.84
CA LEU A 430 -0.45 11.38 -1.50
C LEU A 430 0.72 11.58 -0.53
N MET A 431 1.94 11.24 -0.92
CA MET A 431 3.13 11.40 -0.07
C MET A 431 3.39 12.87 0.24
N THR A 432 3.22 13.78 -0.73
CA THR A 432 3.37 15.22 -0.47
C THR A 432 2.28 15.72 0.47
N GLY A 433 1.02 15.41 0.19
CA GLY A 433 -0.10 15.83 1.04
C GLY A 433 0.03 15.30 2.47
N CYS A 434 0.33 14.00 2.61
CA CYS A 434 0.54 13.36 3.91
C CYS A 434 1.72 14.00 4.66
N GLY A 435 2.86 14.15 3.99
CA GLY A 435 4.06 14.73 4.61
C GLY A 435 3.87 16.18 5.05
N VAL A 436 3.24 17.03 4.23
CA VAL A 436 2.96 18.43 4.59
C VAL A 436 2.03 18.53 5.79
N ILE A 437 0.93 17.76 5.78
CA ILE A 437 -0.05 17.77 6.88
C ILE A 437 0.61 17.26 8.17
N LEU A 438 1.33 16.15 8.09
CA LEU A 438 1.98 15.55 9.24
C LEU A 438 3.06 16.48 9.82
N TYR A 439 3.86 17.11 8.94
CA TYR A 439 4.84 18.11 9.36
C TYR A 439 4.17 19.31 10.04
N ALA A 440 3.06 19.82 9.50
CA ALA A 440 2.32 20.91 10.11
C ALA A 440 1.79 20.53 11.51
N ILE A 441 1.20 19.34 11.66
CA ILE A 441 0.68 18.88 12.95
C ILE A 441 1.78 18.79 13.99
N VAL A 442 2.91 18.18 13.64
CA VAL A 442 4.01 17.94 14.58
C VAL A 442 4.72 19.23 15.01
N ASN A 443 4.73 20.26 14.16
CA ASN A 443 5.41 21.52 14.48
C ASN A 443 4.48 22.59 15.09
N ILE A 444 3.17 22.49 14.90
CA ILE A 444 2.19 23.50 15.36
C ILE A 444 1.50 23.09 16.67
N VAL A 445 1.37 21.80 16.94
CA VAL A 445 0.66 21.22 18.10
C VAL A 445 1.65 20.59 19.05
#